data_AF-A0A3M0I2L0-F1
#
_entry.id   AF-A0A3M0I2L0-F1
#
_cell.length_a   1.000
_cell.length_b   1.000
_cell.length_c   1.000
_cell.angle_alpha   90.00
_cell.angle_beta   90.00
_cell.angle_gamma   90.00
#
_symmetry.space_group_name_H-M   'P 1'
#
loop_
_entity.id
_entity.type
_entity.pdbx_description
1 polymer ?
#
loop_
_entity_poly.entity_id
_entity_poly.type
_entity_poly.pdbx_seq_one_letter_code
_entity_poly.pdbx_strand_id
1 'polypeptide(L)'
;MTTQMAREDELMDDLLRFLRARNEEDNHAYAYVAHTFGSEALLDSHLPMLDLIDRLARDFKTMDATDLRIPGLAYTLRVLVQSYAEHPGYREEWRPEVSKQTEP
;
A
#
# COMPACT_ATOMS: atom_id res chain seq x y z
N MET A 1 17.42 7.84 19.05
CA MET A 1 17.50 7.35 17.66
C MET A 1 16.74 6.03 17.51
N THR A 2 16.89 5.07 18.42
CA THR A 2 16.18 3.76 18.42
C THR A 2 14.64 3.84 18.45
N THR A 3 14.08 4.81 19.18
CA THR A 3 12.61 4.96 19.34
C THR A 3 11.90 5.49 18.09
N GLN A 4 12.60 6.20 17.21
CA GLN A 4 12.00 6.78 16.00
C GLN A 4 11.91 5.76 14.88
N MET A 5 12.95 4.93 14.72
CA MET A 5 12.93 3.80 13.78
C MET A 5 11.84 2.79 14.16
N ALA A 6 11.74 2.41 15.44
CA ALA A 6 10.70 1.48 15.89
C ALA A 6 9.27 2.00 15.64
N ARG A 7 9.06 3.32 15.78
CA ARG A 7 7.77 3.95 15.50
C ARG A 7 7.45 3.96 13.99
N GLU A 8 8.46 4.17 13.16
CA GLU A 8 8.32 4.12 11.71
C GLU A 8 8.04 2.68 11.22
N ASP A 9 8.69 1.69 11.81
CA ASP A 9 8.43 0.27 11.55
C ASP A 9 6.99 -0.11 11.93
N GLU A 10 6.51 0.29 13.10
CA GLU A 10 5.12 0.08 13.53
C GLU A 10 4.12 0.79 12.60
N LEU A 11 4.43 2.02 12.18
CA LEU A 11 3.62 2.80 11.25
C LEU A 11 3.51 2.10 9.89
N MET A 12 4.64 1.61 9.37
CA MET A 12 4.70 0.86 8.13
C MET A 12 3.99 -0.48 8.25
N ASP A 13 4.11 -1.19 9.37
CA ASP A 13 3.40 -2.43 9.61
C ASP A 13 1.88 -2.25 9.61
N ASP A 14 1.39 -1.17 10.24
CA ASP A 14 -0.02 -0.81 10.24
C ASP A 14 -0.51 -0.40 8.85
N LEU A 15 0.29 0.37 8.10
CA LEU A 15 0.02 0.72 6.70
C LEU A 15 -0.12 -0.54 5.82
N LEU A 16 0.81 -1.49 5.96
CA LEU A 16 0.79 -2.73 5.20
C LEU A 16 -0.40 -3.61 5.55
N ARG A 17 -0.77 -3.69 6.84
CA ARG A 17 -1.97 -4.41 7.28
C ARG A 17 -3.22 -3.77 6.69
N PHE A 18 -3.31 -2.44 6.70
CA PHE A 18 -4.43 -1.71 6.13
C PHE A 18 -4.57 -1.95 4.63
N LEU A 19 -3.49 -1.77 3.87
CA LEU A 19 -3.46 -1.99 2.43
C LEU A 19 -3.90 -3.41 2.07
N ARG A 20 -3.38 -4.44 2.75
CA ARG A 20 -3.81 -5.83 2.50
C ARG A 20 -5.30 -6.03 2.78
N ALA A 21 -5.81 -5.49 3.89
CA ALA A 21 -7.22 -5.65 4.24
C ALA A 21 -8.18 -4.93 3.27
N ARG A 22 -7.75 -3.81 2.65
CA ARG A 22 -8.54 -3.16 1.59
C ARG A 22 -8.44 -3.92 0.28
N ASN A 23 -7.23 -4.39 -0.05
CA ASN A 23 -6.95 -5.22 -1.22
C ASN A 23 -7.82 -6.48 -1.26
N GLU A 24 -7.94 -7.18 -0.13
CA GLU A 24 -8.78 -8.37 0.01
C GLU A 24 -10.27 -8.04 -0.14
N GLU A 25 -10.75 -6.93 0.46
CA GLU A 25 -12.15 -6.51 0.37
C GLU A 25 -12.53 -6.10 -1.06
N ASP A 26 -11.67 -5.34 -1.74
CA ASP A 26 -11.85 -4.93 -3.14
C ASP A 26 -11.85 -6.16 -4.06
N ASN A 27 -10.95 -7.13 -3.83
CA ASN A 27 -10.94 -8.40 -4.56
C ASN A 27 -12.22 -9.22 -4.33
N HIS A 28 -12.75 -9.25 -3.10
CA HIS A 28 -14.00 -9.94 -2.79
C HIS A 28 -15.21 -9.27 -3.45
N ALA A 29 -15.29 -7.93 -3.42
CA ALA A 29 -16.31 -7.18 -4.13
C ALA A 29 -16.23 -7.43 -5.65
N TYR A 30 -15.03 -7.47 -6.20
CA TYR A 30 -14.79 -7.84 -7.60
C TYR A 30 -15.29 -9.25 -7.92
N ALA A 31 -14.92 -10.26 -7.12
CA ALA A 31 -15.34 -11.65 -7.35
C ALA A 31 -16.87 -11.79 -7.34
N TYR A 32 -17.56 -11.06 -6.46
CA TYR A 32 -19.02 -11.00 -6.41
C TYR A 32 -19.61 -10.36 -7.68
N VAL A 33 -19.07 -9.23 -8.14
CA VAL A 33 -19.52 -8.52 -9.35
C VAL A 33 -19.28 -9.36 -10.60
N ALA A 34 -18.10 -9.96 -10.76
CA ALA A 34 -17.76 -10.81 -11.90
C ALA A 34 -18.69 -12.04 -11.98
N HIS A 35 -19.02 -12.64 -10.83
CA HIS A 35 -19.97 -13.73 -10.75
C HIS A 35 -21.41 -13.30 -11.14
N THR A 36 -21.80 -12.08 -10.79
CA THR A 36 -23.17 -11.58 -10.98
C THR A 36 -23.43 -11.03 -12.39
N PHE A 37 -22.45 -10.37 -13.00
CA PHE A 37 -22.65 -9.58 -14.23
C PHE A 37 -21.90 -10.12 -15.47
N GLY A 38 -21.13 -11.19 -15.33
CA GLY A 38 -20.36 -11.78 -16.43
C GLY A 38 -18.95 -11.18 -16.54
N SER A 39 -17.97 -12.06 -16.70
CA SER A 39 -16.54 -11.77 -16.57
C SER A 39 -15.93 -10.90 -17.67
N GLU A 40 -16.60 -10.67 -18.80
CA GLU A 40 -15.99 -10.06 -20.00
C GLU A 40 -15.85 -8.52 -19.98
N ALA A 41 -16.49 -7.80 -19.04
CA ALA A 41 -16.63 -6.35 -19.14
C ALA A 41 -15.56 -5.49 -18.41
N LEU A 42 -14.69 -6.06 -17.57
CA LEU A 42 -13.91 -5.27 -16.58
C LEU A 42 -12.43 -5.69 -16.48
N LEU A 43 -11.87 -6.31 -17.52
CA LEU A 43 -10.84 -7.33 -17.30
C LEU A 43 -9.40 -6.91 -16.99
N ASP A 44 -8.78 -5.87 -17.57
CA ASP A 44 -7.31 -5.99 -17.70
C ASP A 44 -6.43 -5.23 -16.69
N SER A 45 -6.96 -4.31 -15.87
CA SER A 45 -6.10 -3.37 -15.11
C SER A 45 -6.17 -3.44 -13.58
N HIS A 46 -7.21 -4.02 -12.99
CA HIS A 46 -7.40 -3.97 -11.52
C HIS A 46 -6.71 -5.12 -10.77
N LEU A 47 -6.75 -6.36 -11.29
CA LEU A 47 -6.09 -7.50 -10.65
C LEU A 47 -4.55 -7.35 -10.54
N PRO A 48 -3.83 -6.83 -11.55
CA PRO A 48 -2.39 -6.64 -11.45
C PRO A 48 -1.97 -5.62 -10.38
N MET A 49 -2.80 -4.61 -10.12
CA MET A 49 -2.54 -3.60 -9.09
C MET A 49 -2.72 -4.17 -7.68
N LEU A 50 -3.70 -5.05 -7.51
CA LEU A 50 -3.97 -5.69 -6.21
C LEU A 50 -2.89 -6.72 -5.84
N ASP A 51 -2.44 -7.51 -6.82
CA ASP A 51 -1.32 -8.43 -6.65
C ASP A 51 0.01 -7.69 -6.44
N LEU A 52 0.20 -6.53 -7.08
CA LEU A 52 1.36 -5.67 -6.88
C LEU A 52 1.42 -5.14 -5.44
N ILE A 53 0.31 -4.68 -4.87
CA ILE A 53 0.26 -4.19 -3.48
C ILE A 53 0.66 -5.30 -2.50
N ASP A 54 0.11 -6.51 -2.63
CA ASP A 54 0.45 -7.62 -1.73
C ASP A 54 1.92 -8.04 -1.87
N ARG A 55 2.44 -8.05 -3.10
CA ARG A 55 3.86 -8.34 -3.36
C ARG A 55 4.78 -7.31 -2.72
N LEU A 56 4.53 -6.02 -2.97
CA LEU A 56 5.33 -4.92 -2.41
C LEU A 56 5.27 -4.91 -0.87
N ALA A 57 4.11 -5.22 -0.29
CA ALA A 57 3.95 -5.34 1.15
C ALA A 57 4.79 -6.47 1.76
N ARG A 58 4.80 -7.64 1.12
CA ARG A 58 5.63 -8.78 1.56
C ARG A 58 7.12 -8.48 1.39
N ASP A 59 7.50 -7.96 0.23
CA ASP A 59 8.89 -7.62 -0.08
C ASP A 59 9.43 -6.64 0.97
N PHE A 60 8.66 -5.60 1.32
CA PHE A 60 9.04 -4.63 2.36
C PHE A 60 9.31 -5.28 3.73
N LYS A 61 8.43 -6.18 4.19
CA LYS A 61 8.60 -6.85 5.51
C LYS A 61 9.80 -7.78 5.58
N THR A 62 10.19 -8.36 4.45
CA THR A 62 11.32 -9.31 4.38
C THR A 62 12.63 -8.64 3.96
N MET A 63 12.60 -7.35 3.63
CA MET A 63 13.75 -6.61 3.14
C MET A 63 14.76 -6.39 4.27
N ASP A 64 16.04 -6.49 3.96
CA ASP A 64 17.11 -6.18 4.91
C ASP A 64 17.04 -4.69 5.29
N ALA A 65 17.16 -4.37 6.58
CA ALA A 65 17.02 -3.00 7.09
C ALA A 65 18.05 -2.00 6.52
N THR A 66 19.12 -2.48 5.89
CA THR A 66 20.14 -1.65 5.22
C THR A 66 19.92 -1.52 3.71
N ASP A 67 18.87 -2.15 3.17
CA ASP A 67 18.56 -2.10 1.74
C ASP A 67 18.17 -0.68 1.33
N LEU A 68 18.93 -0.14 0.38
CA LEU A 68 18.76 1.23 -0.12
C LEU A 68 17.41 1.45 -0.84
N ARG A 69 16.67 0.39 -1.14
CA ARG A 69 15.34 0.47 -1.77
C ARG A 69 14.22 0.76 -0.77
N ILE A 70 14.45 0.58 0.55
CA ILE A 70 13.44 0.78 1.60
C ILE A 70 12.74 2.14 1.49
N PRO A 71 13.45 3.29 1.37
CA PRO A 71 12.80 4.59 1.29
C PRO A 71 11.89 4.75 0.05
N GLY A 72 12.33 4.22 -1.10
CA GLY A 72 11.56 4.26 -2.33
C GLY A 72 10.30 3.40 -2.24
N LEU A 73 10.43 2.19 -1.70
CA LEU A 73 9.30 1.27 -1.51
C LEU A 73 8.30 1.80 -0.47
N ALA A 74 8.78 2.37 0.64
CA ALA A 74 7.93 3.03 1.63
C ALA A 74 7.16 4.20 1.01
N TYR A 75 7.81 5.04 0.22
CA TYR A 75 7.16 6.13 -0.50
C TYR A 75 6.08 5.62 -1.46
N THR A 76 6.36 4.58 -2.26
CA THR A 76 5.37 3.97 -3.15
C THR A 76 4.15 3.46 -2.39
N LEU A 77 4.34 2.77 -1.25
CA LEU A 77 3.23 2.28 -0.42
C LEU A 77 2.39 3.43 0.14
N ARG A 78 3.03 4.53 0.59
CA ARG A 78 2.34 5.75 1.04
C ARG A 78 1.55 6.44 -0.08
N VAL A 79 2.03 6.38 -1.33
CA VAL A 79 1.28 6.87 -2.50
C VAL A 79 0.06 6.00 -2.78
N LEU A 80 0.23 4.67 -2.75
CA LEU A 80 -0.85 3.73 -3.05
C LEU A 80 -2.00 3.86 -2.04
N VAL A 81 -1.72 4.01 -0.75
CA VAL A 81 -2.79 4.12 0.26
C VAL A 81 -3.63 5.40 0.13
N GLN A 82 -3.19 6.40 -0.63
CA GLN A 82 -3.99 7.62 -0.85
C GLN A 82 -5.29 7.33 -1.62
N SER A 83 -5.40 6.22 -2.34
CA SER A 83 -6.67 5.79 -2.95
C SER A 83 -7.77 5.53 -1.91
N TYR A 84 -7.38 5.32 -0.64
CA TYR A 84 -8.28 5.06 0.47
C TYR A 84 -8.35 6.25 1.46
N ALA A 85 -7.99 7.47 1.05
CA ALA A 85 -7.93 8.63 1.94
C ALA A 85 -9.27 8.98 2.63
N GLU A 86 -10.41 8.60 2.04
CA GLU A 86 -11.75 8.81 2.60
C GLU A 86 -12.18 7.67 3.55
N HIS A 87 -11.39 6.60 3.65
CA HIS A 87 -11.73 5.45 4.47
C HIS A 87 -11.55 5.77 5.97
N PRO A 88 -12.50 5.40 6.87
CA PRO A 88 -12.41 5.72 8.30
C PRO A 88 -11.16 5.17 9.02
N GLY A 89 -10.58 4.09 8.50
CA GLY A 89 -9.34 3.50 9.00
C GLY A 89 -8.05 4.12 8.44
N TYR A 90 -8.16 5.10 7.54
CA TYR A 90 -7.03 5.84 7.02
C TYR A 90 -6.37 6.70 8.11
N ARG A 91 -5.04 6.78 8.10
CA ARG A 91 -4.26 7.62 9.03
C ARG A 91 -3.49 8.70 8.27
N GLU A 92 -3.53 9.93 8.76
CA GLU A 92 -2.86 11.07 8.11
C GLU A 92 -1.35 10.91 8.06
N GLU A 93 -0.76 10.19 9.02
CA GLU A 93 0.68 9.88 9.05
C GLU A 93 1.15 9.04 7.86
N TRP A 94 0.24 8.42 7.11
CA TRP A 94 0.57 7.68 5.89
C TRP A 94 0.68 8.56 4.64
N ARG A 95 0.41 9.87 4.74
CA ARG A 95 0.63 10.78 3.61
C ARG A 95 2.11 10.72 3.19
N PRO A 96 2.41 10.69 1.88
CA PRO A 96 3.79 10.79 1.41
C PRO A 96 4.39 12.10 1.94
N GLU A 97 5.53 12.01 2.59
CA GLU A 97 6.29 13.21 2.91
C GLU A 97 6.70 13.84 1.58
N VAL A 98 6.28 15.09 1.36
CA VAL A 98 6.77 15.86 0.22
C VAL A 98 8.24 16.07 0.49
N SER A 99 9.08 15.23 -0.13
CA SER A 99 10.51 15.51 -0.24
C SER A 99 10.62 16.93 -0.75
N LYS A 100 11.05 17.85 0.10
CA LYS A 100 11.54 19.15 -0.36
C LYS A 100 12.76 18.80 -1.20
N GLN A 101 12.54 18.56 -2.49
CA GLN A 101 13.60 18.59 -3.47
C GLN A 101 14.17 20.00 -3.33
N THR A 102 15.35 20.09 -2.72
CA THR A 102 16.21 21.27 -2.81
C THR A 102 16.33 21.61 -4.28
N GLU A 103 15.64 22.67 -4.70
CA GLU A 103 15.94 23.35 -5.96
C GLU A 103 17.42 23.75 -5.95
N PRO A 104 18.11 23.63 -7.09
CA PRO A 104 19.52 23.99 -7.24
C PRO A 104 19.79 25.48 -7.03
#